data_AF-A0A8R7QV28-F1
#
_entry.id   AF-A0A8R7QV28-F1
#
_cell.length_a   1.000
_cell.length_b   1.000
_cell.length_c   1.000
_cell.angle_alpha   90.00
_cell.angle_beta   90.00
_cell.angle_gamma   90.00
#
_symmetry.space_group_name_H-M   'P 1'
#
loop_
_entity.id
_entity.type
_entity.pdbx_description
1 polymer ?
#
loop_
_entity_poly.entity_id
_entity_poly.type
_entity_poly.pdbx_seq_one_letter_code
_entity_poly.pdbx_strand_id
1 'polypeptide(L)'
;MLLATLVVTITYQAGLDLPGGLWLDDRDGQNIGHPVLQTTHPTRYRVFFYSNSAAFVTSLVVIMMLQSKFLLNRHTLEATLVLDLFGLITAYGAGSTREVTQSIYIVALAGIVLVYVIVHITIRDHDAELVDDEEVKHLDDKRKVLLLVAVLAATLTYQAGLTPPGGFWLADDRELGHRAGFPILLDNYTRRYNTFFYCNAASFMASVTLILLLVNPKLYRQGIRCRALYVCMLVGMFGLMGAYAAGSSRNLKTSVYVLTLVGAVLAFIASLLAIFLLGPYLNPKK
;
A
#
# COMPACT_ATOMS: atom_id res chain seq x y z
N MET A 1 -2.20 13.41 11.79
CA MET A 1 -3.52 13.71 11.18
C MET A 1 -3.63 13.07 9.81
N LEU A 2 -2.74 13.41 8.86
CA LEU A 2 -2.77 12.90 7.49
C LEU A 2 -2.91 11.36 7.37
N LEU A 3 -2.10 10.59 8.12
CA LEU A 3 -2.19 9.13 8.12
C LEU A 3 -3.53 8.60 8.63
N ALA A 4 -4.04 9.12 9.75
CA ALA A 4 -5.32 8.67 10.32
C ALA A 4 -6.50 9.03 9.41
N THR A 5 -6.51 10.22 8.83
CA THR A 5 -7.52 10.62 7.84
C THR A 5 -7.50 9.70 6.62
N LEU A 6 -6.30 9.30 6.18
CA LEU A 6 -6.15 8.34 5.08
C LEU A 6 -6.78 7.00 5.42
N VAL A 7 -6.39 6.42 6.56
CA VAL A 7 -6.84 5.10 7.01
C VAL A 7 -8.37 5.11 7.10
N VAL A 8 -8.96 6.15 7.70
CA VAL A 8 -10.42 6.35 7.71
C VAL A 8 -11.00 6.32 6.30
N THR A 9 -10.48 7.12 5.36
CA THR A 9 -11.01 7.19 4.00
C THR A 9 -10.95 5.84 3.28
N ILE A 10 -9.80 5.15 3.32
CA ILE A 10 -9.64 3.90 2.57
C ILE A 10 -10.41 2.73 3.20
N THR A 11 -10.46 2.67 4.53
CA THR A 11 -11.20 1.61 5.24
C THR A 11 -12.70 1.84 5.15
N TYR A 12 -13.17 3.09 5.16
CA TYR A 12 -14.55 3.44 4.89
C TYR A 12 -14.96 2.99 3.49
N GLN A 13 -14.18 3.36 2.47
CA GLN A 13 -14.47 2.96 1.09
C GLN A 13 -14.45 1.43 0.92
N ALA A 14 -13.44 0.75 1.45
CA ALA A 14 -13.33 -0.71 1.39
C ALA A 14 -14.42 -1.45 2.20
N GLY A 15 -14.96 -0.82 3.24
CA GLY A 15 -16.07 -1.35 4.00
C GLY A 15 -17.41 -1.28 3.26
N LEU A 16 -17.54 -0.34 2.32
CA LEU A 16 -18.74 -0.17 1.48
C LEU A 16 -18.63 -0.93 0.15
N ASP A 17 -17.44 -0.99 -0.44
CA ASP A 17 -17.15 -1.74 -1.65
C ASP A 17 -16.36 -2.99 -1.31
N LEU A 18 -17.08 -4.05 -0.94
CA LEU A 18 -16.49 -5.25 -0.37
C LEU A 18 -15.68 -6.02 -1.41
N PRO A 19 -14.49 -6.53 -1.03
CA PRO A 19 -13.68 -7.34 -1.93
C PRO A 19 -14.47 -8.56 -2.38
N GLY A 20 -14.44 -8.86 -3.68
CA GLY A 20 -15.23 -9.94 -4.29
C GLY A 20 -16.57 -9.50 -4.88
N GLY A 21 -17.04 -8.28 -4.57
CA GLY A 21 -18.32 -7.76 -5.04
C GLY A 21 -19.53 -8.31 -4.27
N LEU A 22 -20.73 -7.97 -4.76
CA LEU A 22 -22.01 -8.39 -4.20
C LEU A 22 -22.76 -9.29 -5.19
N TRP A 23 -23.53 -10.23 -4.68
CA TRP A 23 -24.43 -11.05 -5.51
C TRP A 23 -25.47 -10.18 -6.21
N LEU A 24 -25.70 -10.45 -7.50
CA LEU A 24 -26.64 -9.68 -8.34
C LEU A 24 -28.04 -10.30 -8.43
N ASP A 25 -28.21 -11.56 -8.04
CA ASP A 25 -29.50 -12.24 -8.06
C ASP A 25 -29.65 -13.28 -6.94
N ASP A 26 -30.90 -13.66 -6.67
CA ASP A 26 -31.26 -14.66 -5.66
C ASP A 26 -31.19 -16.08 -6.26
N ARG A 27 -29.98 -16.55 -6.58
CA ARG A 27 -29.76 -17.92 -7.11
C ARG A 27 -28.97 -18.79 -6.14
N ASP A 28 -29.20 -20.10 -6.21
CA ASP A 28 -28.41 -21.12 -5.51
C ASP A 28 -28.26 -20.91 -3.98
N GLY A 29 -29.31 -20.39 -3.33
CA GLY A 29 -29.33 -20.14 -1.88
C GLY A 29 -28.56 -18.90 -1.44
N GLN A 30 -28.14 -18.06 -2.39
CA GLN A 30 -27.52 -16.76 -2.15
C GLN A 30 -28.57 -15.67 -2.26
N ASN A 31 -28.43 -14.65 -1.42
CA ASN A 31 -29.32 -13.51 -1.42
C ASN A 31 -28.64 -12.33 -2.13
N ILE A 32 -29.40 -11.63 -2.97
CA ILE A 32 -28.98 -10.42 -3.66
C ILE A 32 -28.43 -9.39 -2.68
N GLY A 33 -27.34 -8.73 -3.05
CA GLY A 33 -26.67 -7.74 -2.21
C GLY A 33 -25.81 -8.33 -1.08
N HIS A 34 -25.80 -9.65 -0.87
CA HIS A 34 -24.83 -10.25 0.05
C HIS A 34 -23.41 -10.25 -0.55
N PRO A 35 -22.37 -10.13 0.30
CA PRO A 35 -20.99 -10.14 -0.17
C PRO A 35 -20.57 -11.50 -0.71
N VAL A 36 -20.06 -11.54 -1.94
CA VAL A 36 -19.61 -12.78 -2.61
C VAL A 36 -18.47 -13.44 -1.84
N LEU A 37 -17.55 -12.66 -1.27
CA LEU A 37 -16.45 -13.18 -0.47
C LEU A 37 -16.93 -13.82 0.83
N GLN A 38 -18.05 -13.37 1.40
CA GLN A 38 -18.63 -13.96 2.61
C GLN A 38 -19.09 -15.39 2.36
N THR A 39 -19.72 -15.64 1.21
CA THR A 39 -20.24 -16.95 0.82
C THR A 39 -19.16 -17.88 0.28
N THR A 40 -18.22 -17.35 -0.52
CA THR A 40 -17.19 -18.17 -1.18
C THR A 40 -15.96 -18.43 -0.29
N HIS A 41 -15.57 -17.46 0.54
CA HIS A 41 -14.39 -17.51 1.39
C HIS A 41 -14.64 -16.88 2.78
N PRO A 42 -15.51 -17.49 3.61
CA PRO A 42 -16.00 -16.88 4.86
C PRO A 42 -14.89 -16.48 5.84
N THR A 43 -13.83 -17.28 5.94
CA THR A 43 -12.68 -16.96 6.80
C THR A 43 -11.96 -15.68 6.35
N ARG A 44 -11.74 -15.53 5.03
CA ARG A 44 -11.09 -14.34 4.46
C ARG A 44 -11.95 -13.10 4.66
N TYR A 45 -13.26 -13.23 4.42
CA TYR A 45 -14.21 -12.16 4.66
C TYR A 45 -14.19 -11.70 6.12
N ARG A 46 -14.24 -12.62 7.09
CA ARG A 46 -14.20 -12.26 8.53
C ARG A 46 -12.92 -11.53 8.90
N VAL A 47 -11.76 -12.04 8.48
CA VAL A 47 -10.48 -11.39 8.76
C VAL A 47 -10.42 -9.99 8.13
N PHE A 48 -10.82 -9.86 6.87
CA PHE A 48 -10.91 -8.58 6.19
C PHE A 48 -11.82 -7.60 6.95
N PHE A 49 -13.06 -8.01 7.23
CA PHE A 49 -14.07 -7.16 7.83
C PHE A 49 -13.63 -6.65 9.20
N TYR A 50 -13.23 -7.54 10.10
CA TYR A 50 -12.81 -7.14 11.45
C TYR A 50 -11.54 -6.30 11.45
N SER A 51 -10.53 -6.64 10.66
CA SER A 51 -9.29 -5.85 10.59
C SER A 51 -9.52 -4.47 9.96
N ASN A 52 -10.32 -4.38 8.89
CA ASN A 52 -10.65 -3.12 8.24
C ASN A 52 -11.50 -2.21 9.15
N SER A 53 -12.52 -2.75 9.81
CA SER A 53 -13.35 -2.01 10.76
C SER A 53 -12.58 -1.58 12.01
N ALA A 54 -11.67 -2.43 12.52
CA ALA A 54 -10.80 -2.05 13.62
C ALA A 54 -9.95 -0.83 13.23
N ALA A 55 -9.24 -0.89 12.10
CA ALA A 55 -8.43 0.21 11.57
C ALA A 55 -9.23 1.50 11.33
N PHE A 56 -10.48 1.39 10.86
CA PHE A 56 -11.37 2.54 10.72
C PHE A 56 -11.64 3.23 12.07
N VAL A 57 -12.07 2.46 13.08
CA VAL A 57 -12.45 2.98 14.39
C VAL A 57 -11.23 3.54 15.13
N THR A 58 -10.12 2.81 15.13
CA THR A 58 -8.88 3.26 15.79
C THR A 58 -8.33 4.53 15.16
N SER A 59 -8.41 4.70 13.83
CA SER A 59 -8.01 5.95 13.19
C SER A 59 -8.94 7.14 13.51
N LEU A 60 -10.24 6.92 13.72
CA LEU A 60 -11.12 7.96 14.27
C LEU A 60 -10.70 8.36 15.68
N VAL A 61 -10.37 7.39 16.54
CA VAL A 61 -9.82 7.66 17.88
C VAL A 61 -8.53 8.46 17.78
N VAL A 62 -7.61 8.12 16.88
CA VAL A 62 -6.38 8.88 16.67
C VAL A 62 -6.67 10.32 16.23
N ILE A 63 -7.64 10.55 15.35
CA ILE A 63 -8.05 11.91 14.95
C ILE A 63 -8.58 12.69 16.16
N MET A 64 -9.42 12.09 16.99
CA MET A 64 -9.92 12.72 18.23
C MET A 64 -8.79 13.01 19.22
N MET A 65 -7.85 12.08 19.41
CA MET A 65 -6.66 12.27 20.26
C MET A 65 -5.79 13.42 19.76
N LEU A 66 -5.63 13.59 18.45
CA LEU A 66 -4.87 14.69 17.86
C LEU A 66 -5.50 16.07 18.08
N GLN A 67 -6.82 16.13 18.23
CA GLN A 67 -7.56 17.38 18.46
C GLN A 67 -7.61 17.77 19.94
N SER A 68 -7.40 16.83 20.86
CA SER A 68 -7.48 17.05 22.31
C SER A 68 -6.11 17.16 22.95
N LYS A 69 -5.80 18.30 23.59
CA LYS A 69 -4.58 18.46 24.40
C LYS A 69 -4.51 17.47 25.57
N PHE A 70 -5.65 16.99 26.06
CA PHE A 70 -5.73 16.06 27.20
C PHE A 70 -5.36 14.62 26.83
N LEU A 71 -5.69 14.19 25.60
CA LEU A 71 -5.46 12.81 25.14
C LEU A 71 -4.15 12.64 24.34
N LEU A 72 -3.41 13.73 24.14
CA LEU A 72 -2.20 13.74 23.32
C LEU A 72 -1.00 13.15 24.08
N ASN A 73 -0.93 11.82 24.13
CA ASN A 73 0.30 11.12 24.46
C ASN A 73 0.98 10.63 23.17
N ARG A 74 2.17 11.16 22.89
CA ARG A 74 2.93 10.87 21.67
C ARG A 74 3.22 9.38 21.51
N HIS A 75 3.59 8.68 22.58
CA HIS A 75 3.90 7.25 22.51
C HIS A 75 2.66 6.41 22.22
N THR A 76 1.54 6.73 22.87
CA THR A 76 0.25 6.09 22.61
C THR A 76 -0.18 6.34 21.16
N LEU A 77 -0.02 7.56 20.65
CA LEU A 77 -0.40 7.91 19.28
C LEU A 77 0.45 7.18 18.23
N GLU A 78 1.78 7.15 18.41
CA GLU A 78 2.67 6.40 17.53
C GLU A 78 2.34 4.90 17.54
N ALA A 79 2.10 4.32 18.73
CA ALA A 79 1.74 2.91 18.87
C ALA A 79 0.40 2.57 18.20
N THR A 80 -0.64 3.41 18.39
CA THR A 80 -1.95 3.21 17.76
C THR A 80 -1.84 3.31 16.23
N LEU A 81 -1.09 4.27 15.70
CA LEU A 81 -0.87 4.39 14.25
C LEU A 81 -0.11 3.17 13.66
N VAL A 82 0.85 2.62 14.40
CA VAL A 82 1.55 1.40 13.99
C VAL A 82 0.59 0.19 14.00
N LEU A 83 -0.24 0.07 15.03
CA LEU A 83 -1.25 -0.98 15.13
C LEU A 83 -2.25 -0.90 13.96
N ASP A 84 -2.67 0.30 13.58
CA ASP A 84 -3.55 0.52 12.42
C ASP A 84 -2.94 0.03 11.11
N LEU A 85 -1.65 0.27 10.91
CA LEU A 85 -0.93 -0.19 9.72
C LEU A 85 -0.86 -1.72 9.65
N PHE A 86 -0.71 -2.41 10.80
CA PHE A 86 -0.82 -3.87 10.84
C PHE A 86 -2.25 -4.35 10.57
N GLY A 87 -3.26 -3.63 11.07
CA GLY A 87 -4.67 -3.86 10.74
C GLY A 87 -4.93 -3.76 9.23
N LEU A 88 -4.39 -2.72 8.59
CA LEU A 88 -4.46 -2.52 7.14
C LEU A 88 -3.75 -3.63 6.36
N ILE A 89 -2.55 -4.04 6.77
CA ILE A 89 -1.84 -5.17 6.12
C ILE A 89 -2.68 -6.44 6.18
N THR A 90 -3.28 -6.72 7.34
CA THR A 90 -4.11 -7.90 7.57
C THR A 90 -5.38 -7.86 6.71
N ALA A 91 -6.08 -6.71 6.71
CA ALA A 91 -7.25 -6.50 5.87
C ALA A 91 -6.91 -6.64 4.39
N TYR A 92 -5.82 -6.00 3.94
CA TYR A 92 -5.33 -6.09 2.57
C TYR A 92 -5.07 -7.53 2.16
N GLY A 93 -4.34 -8.30 2.97
CA GLY A 93 -4.02 -9.69 2.64
C GLY A 93 -5.25 -10.59 2.57
N ALA A 94 -6.18 -10.43 3.49
CA ALA A 94 -7.42 -11.20 3.50
C ALA A 94 -8.36 -10.83 2.34
N GLY A 95 -8.48 -9.53 2.04
CA GLY A 95 -9.39 -9.00 1.03
C GLY A 95 -8.84 -9.04 -0.40
N SER A 96 -7.52 -9.09 -0.61
CA SER A 96 -6.90 -9.10 -1.96
C SER A 96 -6.60 -10.50 -2.50
N THR A 97 -6.56 -11.53 -1.65
CA THR A 97 -6.13 -12.89 -2.07
C THR A 97 -7.27 -13.90 -2.11
N ARG A 98 -7.28 -14.73 -3.17
CA ARG A 98 -8.23 -15.84 -3.33
C ARG A 98 -7.50 -17.17 -3.27
N GLU A 99 -6.32 -17.22 -3.89
CA GLU A 99 -5.49 -18.43 -3.97
C GLU A 99 -4.45 -18.53 -2.84
N VAL A 100 -3.98 -19.74 -2.58
CA VAL A 100 -2.94 -20.02 -1.55
C VAL A 100 -1.62 -19.34 -1.90
N THR A 101 -1.18 -19.39 -3.16
CA THR A 101 0.07 -18.77 -3.62
C THR A 101 0.08 -17.27 -3.39
N GLN A 102 -1.03 -16.60 -3.67
CA GLN A 102 -1.20 -15.16 -3.41
C GLN A 102 -1.12 -14.86 -1.91
N SER A 103 -1.78 -15.67 -1.07
CA SER A 103 -1.72 -15.51 0.38
C SER A 103 -0.32 -15.71 0.94
N ILE A 104 0.41 -16.75 0.48
CA ILE A 104 1.81 -16.98 0.88
C ILE A 104 2.66 -15.76 0.55
N TYR A 105 2.51 -15.18 -0.64
CA TYR A 105 3.26 -14.00 -1.04
C TYR A 105 3.00 -12.79 -0.13
N ILE A 106 1.73 -12.49 0.17
CA ILE A 106 1.39 -11.38 1.07
C ILE A 106 1.91 -11.61 2.49
N VAL A 107 1.74 -12.83 3.02
CA VAL A 107 2.21 -13.18 4.36
C VAL A 107 3.74 -13.11 4.43
N ALA A 108 4.46 -13.56 3.40
CA ALA A 108 5.91 -13.44 3.32
C ALA A 108 6.36 -11.97 3.33
N LEU A 109 5.73 -11.11 2.53
CA LEU A 109 6.01 -9.68 2.56
C LEU A 109 5.69 -9.05 3.92
N ALA A 110 4.54 -9.38 4.53
CA ALA A 110 4.17 -8.89 5.86
C ALA A 110 5.20 -9.30 6.92
N GLY A 111 5.68 -10.55 6.84
CA GLY A 111 6.73 -11.08 7.71
C GLY A 111 8.05 -10.33 7.53
N ILE A 112 8.46 -10.03 6.28
CA ILE A 112 9.65 -9.22 6.00
C ILE A 112 9.52 -7.82 6.63
N VAL A 113 8.37 -7.16 6.46
CA VAL A 113 8.10 -5.84 7.06
C VAL A 113 8.18 -5.92 8.59
N LEU A 114 7.55 -6.93 9.20
CA LEU A 114 7.55 -7.12 10.65
C LEU A 114 8.97 -7.36 11.18
N VAL A 115 9.72 -8.29 10.58
CA VAL A 115 11.11 -8.59 10.95
C VAL A 115 11.97 -7.35 10.83
N TYR A 116 11.85 -6.61 9.72
CA TYR A 116 12.59 -5.36 9.52
C TYR A 116 12.30 -4.33 10.61
N VAL A 117 11.02 -4.13 10.96
CA VAL A 117 10.60 -3.20 12.03
C VAL A 117 11.15 -3.64 13.38
N ILE A 118 11.04 -4.92 13.74
CA ILE A 118 11.56 -5.45 15.02
C ILE A 118 13.08 -5.27 15.10
N VAL A 119 13.81 -5.65 14.04
CA VAL A 119 15.26 -5.48 13.95
C VAL A 119 15.65 -4.01 14.13
N HIS A 120 14.93 -3.08 13.49
CA HIS A 120 15.20 -1.65 13.64
C HIS A 120 14.86 -1.08 15.02
N ILE A 121 13.81 -1.58 15.68
CA ILE A 121 13.44 -1.16 17.04
C ILE A 121 14.44 -1.69 18.07
N THR A 122 14.87 -2.95 17.94
CA THR A 122 15.71 -3.63 18.95
C THR A 122 17.20 -3.27 18.89
N ILE A 123 17.75 -2.98 17.70
CA ILE A 123 19.20 -2.77 17.54
C ILE A 123 19.71 -1.45 18.15
N ARG A 124 18.85 -0.49 18.50
CA ARG A 124 19.37 0.88 18.75
C ARG A 124 18.70 1.65 19.86
N ASP A 125 19.06 1.27 21.08
CA ASP A 125 18.90 2.09 22.28
C ASP A 125 20.17 2.91 22.62
N HIS A 126 21.21 2.95 21.75
CA HIS A 126 22.56 3.34 22.21
C HIS A 126 23.27 4.56 21.60
N ASP A 127 22.78 5.24 20.56
CA ASP A 127 23.53 6.37 19.98
C ASP A 127 22.70 7.65 19.91
N ALA A 128 22.92 8.55 20.87
CA ALA A 128 22.45 9.93 20.83
C ALA A 128 23.49 10.81 20.11
N GLU A 129 23.33 11.01 18.81
CA GLU A 129 24.13 11.99 18.07
C GLU A 129 23.48 13.37 18.13
N LEU A 130 24.28 14.38 18.50
CA LEU A 130 23.99 15.81 18.38
C LEU A 130 23.93 16.20 16.88
N VAL A 131 22.79 16.68 16.41
CA VAL A 131 22.59 17.16 15.02
C VAL A 131 22.24 18.63 15.07
N ASP A 132 22.78 19.39 14.13
CA ASP A 132 22.53 20.81 13.95
C ASP A 132 21.05 21.10 13.59
N ASP A 133 20.48 22.15 14.17
CA ASP A 133 19.03 22.47 14.08
C ASP A 133 18.58 22.77 12.63
N GLU A 134 19.48 23.29 11.80
CA GLU A 134 19.21 23.60 10.39
C GLU A 134 19.11 22.32 9.53
N GLU A 135 19.97 21.32 9.81
CA GLU A 135 19.91 20.01 9.17
C GLU A 135 18.65 19.24 9.57
N VAL A 136 18.25 19.30 10.85
CA VAL A 136 17.01 18.71 11.36
C VAL A 136 15.79 19.28 10.63
N LYS A 137 15.74 20.60 10.42
CA LYS A 137 14.63 21.27 9.73
C LYS A 137 14.50 20.85 8.27
N HIS A 138 15.61 20.79 7.53
CA HIS A 138 15.60 20.34 6.12
C HIS A 138 15.20 18.87 5.96
N LEU A 139 15.59 18.01 6.92
CA LEU A 139 15.15 16.62 6.96
C LEU A 139 13.66 16.47 7.24
N ASP A 140 13.05 17.36 8.04
CA ASP A 140 11.62 17.29 8.37
C ASP A 140 10.72 17.70 7.19
N ASP A 141 11.13 18.65 6.35
CA ASP A 141 10.37 19.02 5.15
C ASP A 141 10.40 17.90 4.10
N LYS A 142 11.56 17.26 3.90
CA LYS A 142 11.66 16.05 3.05
C LYS A 142 10.78 14.93 3.58
N ARG A 143 10.79 14.70 4.91
CA ARG A 143 9.97 13.69 5.57
C ARG A 143 8.48 13.88 5.29
N LYS A 144 7.96 15.12 5.34
CA LYS A 144 6.54 15.41 5.05
C LYS A 144 6.16 15.03 3.62
N VAL A 145 6.99 15.40 2.65
CA VAL A 145 6.76 15.07 1.23
C VAL A 145 6.82 13.56 1.01
N LEU A 146 7.82 12.88 1.59
CA LEU A 146 7.93 11.42 1.50
C LEU A 146 6.73 10.71 2.12
N LEU A 147 6.24 11.20 3.27
CA LEU A 147 5.09 10.64 3.95
C LEU A 147 3.84 10.81 3.09
N LEU A 148 3.66 11.98 2.45
CA LEU A 148 2.55 12.22 1.53
C LEU A 148 2.57 11.24 0.35
N VAL A 149 3.73 11.05 -0.29
CA VAL A 149 3.87 10.11 -1.42
C VAL A 149 3.61 8.67 -0.97
N ALA A 150 4.16 8.26 0.17
CA ALA A 150 3.96 6.92 0.71
C ALA A 150 2.49 6.65 1.04
N VAL A 151 1.83 7.64 1.66
CA VAL A 151 0.40 7.60 1.97
C VAL A 151 -0.45 7.49 0.70
N LEU A 152 -0.16 8.29 -0.32
CA LEU A 152 -0.84 8.22 -1.61
C LEU A 152 -0.67 6.83 -2.26
N ALA A 153 0.56 6.32 -2.32
CA ALA A 153 0.85 5.01 -2.91
C ALA A 153 0.17 3.88 -2.13
N ALA A 154 0.19 3.92 -0.79
CA ALA A 154 -0.53 2.96 0.06
C ALA A 154 -2.03 2.98 -0.23
N THR A 155 -2.64 4.15 -0.38
CA THR A 155 -4.08 4.27 -0.70
C THR A 155 -4.43 3.69 -2.06
N LEU A 156 -3.69 4.07 -3.10
CA LEU A 156 -3.95 3.58 -4.45
C LEU A 156 -3.83 2.06 -4.52
N THR A 157 -2.79 1.51 -3.90
CA THR A 157 -2.52 0.07 -3.92
C THR A 157 -3.45 -0.73 -3.02
N TYR A 158 -3.88 -0.17 -1.88
CA TYR A 158 -4.91 -0.78 -1.02
C TYR A 158 -6.23 -0.92 -1.77
N GLN A 159 -6.72 0.18 -2.36
CA GLN A 159 -7.96 0.18 -3.14
C GLN A 159 -7.85 -0.80 -4.31
N ALA A 160 -6.83 -0.66 -5.16
CA ALA A 160 -6.67 -1.53 -6.33
C ALA A 160 -6.46 -3.01 -5.96
N GLY A 161 -5.91 -3.32 -4.78
CA GLY A 161 -5.77 -4.70 -4.32
C GLY A 161 -7.10 -5.33 -3.89
N LEU A 162 -8.00 -4.54 -3.30
CA LEU A 162 -9.33 -4.99 -2.89
C LEU A 162 -10.33 -5.01 -4.06
N THR A 163 -10.15 -4.10 -5.02
CA THR A 163 -10.95 -3.97 -6.24
C THR A 163 -10.02 -3.99 -7.45
N PRO A 164 -9.58 -5.19 -7.90
CA PRO A 164 -8.62 -5.32 -8.99
C PRO A 164 -9.21 -4.81 -10.31
N PRO A 165 -8.36 -4.38 -11.26
CA PRO A 165 -8.79 -3.93 -12.57
C PRO A 165 -9.66 -4.98 -13.26
N GLY A 166 -10.81 -4.56 -13.77
CA GLY A 166 -11.81 -5.45 -14.37
C GLY A 166 -12.79 -6.06 -13.38
N GLY A 167 -12.61 -5.88 -12.06
CA GLY A 167 -13.55 -6.35 -11.04
C GLY A 167 -13.53 -7.86 -10.83
N PHE A 168 -14.65 -8.37 -10.32
CA PHE A 168 -14.85 -9.77 -9.95
C PHE A 168 -15.96 -10.40 -10.76
N TRP A 169 -15.89 -11.71 -10.97
CA TRP A 169 -17.04 -12.48 -11.38
C TRP A 169 -18.09 -12.50 -10.27
N LEU A 170 -19.34 -12.28 -10.64
CA LEU A 170 -20.48 -12.18 -9.71
C LEU A 170 -21.45 -13.37 -9.81
N ALA A 171 -21.09 -14.38 -10.61
CA ALA A 171 -21.82 -15.62 -10.78
C ALA A 171 -20.83 -16.75 -11.08
N ASP A 172 -21.15 -17.96 -10.67
CA ASP A 172 -20.43 -19.16 -11.10
C ASP A 172 -20.89 -19.55 -12.50
N ASP A 173 -19.94 -19.90 -13.38
CA ASP A 173 -20.21 -20.45 -14.71
C ASP A 173 -19.43 -21.75 -14.87
N ARG A 174 -20.15 -22.88 -14.88
CA ARG A 174 -19.55 -24.22 -15.01
C ARG A 174 -19.06 -24.53 -16.41
N GLU A 175 -19.62 -23.89 -17.44
CA GLU A 175 -19.24 -24.14 -18.83
C GLU A 175 -17.94 -23.41 -19.16
N LEU A 176 -17.79 -22.17 -18.69
CA LEU A 176 -16.60 -21.34 -18.88
C LEU A 176 -15.56 -21.49 -17.75
N GLY A 177 -15.92 -22.14 -16.65
CA GLY A 177 -15.05 -22.35 -15.48
C GLY A 177 -14.88 -21.11 -14.60
N HIS A 178 -15.75 -20.11 -14.72
CA HIS A 178 -15.70 -18.89 -13.91
C HIS A 178 -16.23 -19.15 -12.51
N ARG A 179 -15.56 -18.55 -11.53
CA ARG A 179 -15.92 -18.68 -10.12
C ARG A 179 -16.20 -17.30 -9.54
N ALA A 180 -17.34 -17.14 -8.88
CA ALA A 180 -17.71 -15.90 -8.24
C ALA A 180 -16.66 -15.47 -7.20
N GLY A 181 -16.39 -14.17 -7.15
CA GLY A 181 -15.41 -13.57 -6.24
C GLY A 181 -13.95 -13.69 -6.71
N PHE A 182 -13.70 -14.38 -7.83
CA PHE A 182 -12.40 -14.37 -8.50
C PHE A 182 -12.28 -13.16 -9.44
N PRO A 183 -11.08 -12.56 -9.57
CA PRO A 183 -10.88 -11.41 -10.46
C PRO A 183 -11.06 -11.77 -11.93
N ILE A 184 -11.82 -10.96 -12.67
CA ILE A 184 -12.07 -11.20 -14.10
C ILE A 184 -10.77 -11.19 -14.92
N LEU A 185 -9.81 -10.34 -14.53
CA LEU A 185 -8.51 -10.24 -15.18
C LEU A 185 -7.66 -11.51 -14.98
N LEU A 186 -7.85 -12.26 -13.89
CA LEU A 186 -7.11 -13.50 -13.63
C LEU A 186 -7.47 -14.58 -14.65
N ASP A 187 -8.75 -14.77 -14.92
CA ASP A 187 -9.24 -15.80 -15.84
C ASP A 187 -8.93 -15.46 -17.30
N ASN A 188 -9.12 -14.19 -17.70
CA ASN A 188 -8.93 -13.78 -19.09
C ASN A 188 -7.47 -13.49 -19.46
N TYR A 189 -6.67 -13.00 -18.49
CA TYR A 189 -5.32 -12.50 -18.74
C TYR A 189 -4.37 -12.79 -17.55
N THR A 190 -4.24 -14.07 -17.19
CA THR A 190 -3.50 -14.54 -16.00
C THR A 190 -2.12 -13.91 -15.82
N ARG A 191 -1.31 -13.80 -16.89
CA ARG A 191 0.03 -13.17 -16.80
C ARG A 191 -0.04 -11.72 -16.36
N ARG A 192 -1.01 -10.94 -16.87
CA ARG A 192 -1.17 -9.53 -16.50
C ARG A 192 -1.73 -9.39 -15.11
N TYR A 193 -2.71 -10.20 -14.75
CA TYR A 193 -3.22 -10.20 -13.38
C TYR A 193 -2.10 -10.52 -12.38
N ASN A 194 -1.26 -11.52 -12.65
CA ASN A 194 -0.14 -11.86 -11.78
C ASN A 194 0.86 -10.71 -11.68
N THR A 195 1.26 -10.09 -12.79
CA THR A 195 2.12 -8.89 -12.74
C THR A 195 1.46 -7.77 -11.94
N PHE A 196 0.17 -7.49 -12.19
CA PHE A 196 -0.58 -6.49 -11.44
C PHE A 196 -0.55 -6.79 -9.94
N PHE A 197 -0.95 -8.00 -9.55
CA PHE A 197 -1.09 -8.41 -8.16
C PHE A 197 0.24 -8.30 -7.41
N TYR A 198 1.31 -8.92 -7.93
CA TYR A 198 2.60 -8.93 -7.24
C TYR A 198 3.23 -7.55 -7.16
N CYS A 199 3.18 -6.76 -8.24
CA CYS A 199 3.70 -5.39 -8.25
C CYS A 199 2.89 -4.47 -7.32
N ASN A 200 1.56 -4.59 -7.33
CA ASN A 200 0.66 -3.81 -6.48
C ASN A 200 0.89 -4.12 -4.99
N ALA A 201 1.00 -5.40 -4.63
CA ALA A 201 1.26 -5.85 -3.28
C ALA A 201 2.65 -5.43 -2.77
N ALA A 202 3.69 -5.57 -3.61
CA ALA A 202 5.02 -5.06 -3.28
C ALA A 202 5.01 -3.55 -3.04
N SER A 203 4.28 -2.80 -3.87
CA SER A 203 4.15 -1.36 -3.72
C SER A 203 3.40 -0.97 -2.45
N PHE A 204 2.31 -1.67 -2.12
CA PHE A 204 1.58 -1.46 -0.88
C PHE A 204 2.49 -1.69 0.34
N MET A 205 3.19 -2.82 0.38
CA MET A 205 4.07 -3.19 1.49
C MET A 205 5.25 -2.22 1.64
N ALA A 206 5.86 -1.82 0.53
CA ALA A 206 6.93 -0.82 0.53
C ALA A 206 6.42 0.54 1.04
N SER A 207 5.20 0.93 0.65
CA SER A 207 4.57 2.18 1.11
C SER A 207 4.25 2.14 2.61
N VAL A 208 3.69 1.05 3.11
CA VAL A 208 3.44 0.85 4.55
C VAL A 208 4.75 0.86 5.34
N THR A 209 5.79 0.18 4.85
CA THR A 209 7.12 0.21 5.48
C THR A 209 7.70 1.62 5.53
N LEU A 210 7.56 2.37 4.43
CA LEU A 210 8.00 3.75 4.35
C LEU A 210 7.22 4.64 5.33
N ILE A 211 5.91 4.46 5.47
CA ILE A 211 5.09 5.15 6.48
C ILE A 211 5.58 4.80 7.90
N LEU A 212 5.80 3.52 8.22
CA LEU A 212 6.30 3.09 9.54
C LEU A 212 7.65 3.74 9.87
N LEU A 213 8.56 3.80 8.90
CA LEU A 213 9.84 4.48 9.05
C LEU A 213 9.68 5.99 9.26
N LEU A 214 8.75 6.64 8.55
CA LEU A 214 8.57 8.09 8.59
C LEU A 214 7.75 8.57 9.80
N VAL A 215 6.87 7.75 10.36
CA VAL A 215 6.04 8.13 11.52
C VAL A 215 6.91 8.33 12.77
N ASN A 216 7.87 7.47 13.01
CA ASN A 216 8.76 7.55 14.18
C ASN A 216 10.11 8.20 13.78
N PRO A 217 10.50 9.36 14.35
CA PRO A 217 11.76 10.00 13.97
C PRO A 217 13.01 9.17 14.29
N LYS A 218 12.94 8.28 15.29
CA LYS A 218 14.04 7.33 15.56
C LYS A 218 14.22 6.36 14.40
N LEU A 219 13.11 5.86 13.84
CA LEU A 219 13.10 4.96 12.68
C LEU A 219 13.46 5.71 11.39
N TYR A 220 13.01 6.95 11.23
CA TYR A 220 13.31 7.79 10.06
C TYR A 220 14.81 8.02 9.89
N ARG A 221 15.47 8.47 10.97
CA ARG A 221 16.91 8.72 10.97
C ARG A 221 17.71 7.45 10.64
N GLN A 222 17.25 6.29 11.12
CA GLN A 222 17.86 5.01 10.75
C GLN A 222 17.62 4.64 9.28
N GLY A 223 16.39 4.83 8.80
CA GLY A 223 16.02 4.53 7.43
C GLY A 223 16.86 5.30 6.41
N ILE A 224 17.31 6.52 6.74
CA ILE A 224 18.30 7.27 5.94
C ILE A 224 19.65 6.55 5.96
N ARG A 225 20.18 6.24 7.16
CA ARG A 225 21.50 5.62 7.34
C ARG A 225 21.62 4.27 6.62
N CYS A 226 20.58 3.43 6.69
CA CYS A 226 20.55 2.11 6.04
C CYS A 226 20.06 2.15 4.59
N ARG A 227 19.87 3.34 3.98
CA ARG A 227 19.28 3.53 2.64
C ARG A 227 17.89 2.88 2.46
N ALA A 228 17.22 2.49 3.54
CA ALA A 228 15.94 1.78 3.48
C ALA A 228 14.82 2.64 2.91
N LEU A 229 14.81 3.95 3.18
CA LEU A 229 13.85 4.87 2.56
C LEU A 229 13.97 4.88 1.04
N TYR A 230 15.19 4.85 0.53
CA TYR A 230 15.47 4.80 -0.91
C TYR A 230 15.03 3.48 -1.52
N VAL A 231 15.34 2.35 -0.87
CA VAL A 231 14.90 1.03 -1.32
C VAL A 231 13.37 0.92 -1.32
N CYS A 232 12.69 1.33 -0.25
CA CYS A 232 11.22 1.34 -0.19
C CYS A 232 10.61 2.22 -1.28
N MET A 233 11.20 3.39 -1.53
CA MET A 233 10.73 4.27 -2.61
C MET A 233 10.91 3.62 -3.98
N LEU A 234 12.06 3.03 -4.29
CA LEU A 234 12.28 2.35 -5.56
C LEU A 234 11.30 1.19 -5.76
N VAL A 235 11.21 0.28 -4.77
CA VAL A 235 10.29 -0.86 -4.82
C VAL A 235 8.85 -0.39 -4.94
N GLY A 236 8.47 0.63 -4.18
CA GLY A 236 7.16 1.28 -4.25
C GLY A 236 6.85 1.81 -5.64
N MET A 237 7.73 2.64 -6.20
CA MET A 237 7.51 3.27 -7.50
C MET A 237 7.48 2.27 -8.65
N PHE A 238 8.42 1.32 -8.68
CA PHE A 238 8.44 0.27 -9.72
C PHE A 238 7.23 -0.67 -9.59
N GLY A 239 6.84 -1.02 -8.37
CA GLY A 239 5.65 -1.80 -8.10
C GLY A 239 4.37 -1.08 -8.56
N LEU A 240 4.22 0.20 -8.21
CA LEU A 240 3.06 1.00 -8.62
C LEU A 240 2.97 1.13 -10.15
N MET A 241 4.09 1.40 -10.80
CA MET A 241 4.20 1.50 -12.25
C MET A 241 3.86 0.17 -12.94
N GLY A 242 4.44 -0.94 -12.46
CA GLY A 242 4.19 -2.28 -13.00
C GLY A 242 2.72 -2.68 -12.84
N ALA A 243 2.14 -2.38 -11.68
CA ALA A 243 0.73 -2.59 -11.42
C ALA A 243 -0.15 -1.78 -12.38
N TYR A 244 0.11 -0.47 -12.50
CA TYR A 244 -0.64 0.40 -13.40
C TYR A 244 -0.55 -0.07 -14.87
N ALA A 245 0.64 -0.42 -15.36
CA ALA A 245 0.83 -0.89 -16.73
C ALA A 245 0.11 -2.22 -17.01
N ALA A 246 0.14 -3.16 -16.06
CA ALA A 246 -0.52 -4.45 -16.20
C ALA A 246 -2.05 -4.38 -16.03
N GLY A 247 -2.52 -3.51 -15.13
CA GLY A 247 -3.92 -3.37 -14.78
C GLY A 247 -4.73 -2.51 -15.76
N SER A 248 -4.15 -1.44 -16.28
CA SER A 248 -4.85 -0.48 -17.17
C SER A 248 -5.02 -0.98 -18.60
N SER A 249 -4.13 -1.86 -19.06
CA SER A 249 -4.05 -2.24 -20.47
C SER A 249 -4.73 -3.56 -20.78
N ARG A 250 -5.73 -3.50 -21.67
CA ARG A 250 -6.37 -4.69 -22.25
C ARG A 250 -5.65 -5.21 -23.50
N ASN A 251 -4.79 -4.41 -24.15
CA ASN A 251 -4.00 -4.82 -25.32
C ASN A 251 -2.48 -4.73 -25.08
N LEU A 252 -1.69 -5.58 -25.75
CA LEU A 252 -0.22 -5.55 -25.63
C LEU A 252 0.36 -4.22 -26.13
N LYS A 253 -0.21 -3.66 -27.20
CA LYS A 253 0.20 -2.36 -27.76
C LYS A 253 -0.01 -1.21 -26.77
N THR A 254 -1.11 -1.20 -26.01
CA THR A 254 -1.36 -0.17 -24.99
C THR A 254 -0.45 -0.37 -23.78
N SER A 255 -0.12 -1.62 -23.44
CA SER A 255 0.83 -1.92 -22.36
C SER A 255 2.25 -1.46 -22.71
N VAL A 256 2.70 -1.69 -23.96
CA VAL A 256 3.97 -1.15 -24.48
C VAL A 256 3.94 0.38 -24.43
N TYR A 257 2.85 1.02 -24.88
CA TYR A 257 2.72 2.48 -24.79
C TYR A 257 2.88 2.99 -23.34
N VAL A 258 2.19 2.39 -22.37
CA VAL A 258 2.32 2.78 -20.95
C VAL A 258 3.73 2.55 -20.43
N LEU A 259 4.35 1.41 -20.74
CA LEU A 259 5.74 1.13 -20.35
C LEU A 259 6.73 2.12 -20.98
N THR A 260 6.54 2.49 -22.25
CA THR A 260 7.37 3.50 -22.93
C THR A 260 7.18 4.88 -22.31
N LEU A 261 5.94 5.27 -21.97
CA LEU A 261 5.65 6.55 -21.34
C LEU A 261 6.34 6.65 -19.98
N VAL A 262 6.27 5.60 -19.18
CA VAL A 262 6.91 5.64 -17.87
C VAL A 262 8.43 5.51 -17.98
N GLY A 263 8.94 4.73 -18.94
CA GLY A 263 10.38 4.75 -19.29
C GLY A 263 10.85 6.15 -19.67
N ALA A 264 10.05 6.90 -20.45
CA ALA A 264 10.34 8.29 -20.79
C ALA A 264 10.31 9.22 -19.57
N VAL A 265 9.36 9.05 -18.64
CA VAL A 265 9.33 9.82 -17.39
C VAL A 265 10.55 9.53 -16.53
N LEU A 266 10.95 8.27 -16.39
CA LEU A 266 12.16 7.89 -15.65
C LEU A 266 13.43 8.46 -16.30
N ALA A 267 13.53 8.40 -17.63
CA ALA A 267 14.63 9.00 -18.38
C ALA A 267 14.67 10.52 -18.23
N PHE A 268 13.51 11.18 -18.22
CA PHE A 268 13.39 12.62 -17.99
C PHE A 268 13.80 13.00 -16.56
N ILE A 269 13.39 12.24 -15.54
CA ILE A 269 13.84 12.47 -14.16
C ILE A 269 15.36 12.26 -14.05
N ALA A 270 15.90 11.20 -14.67
CA ALA A 270 17.33 10.94 -14.68
C ALA A 270 18.12 12.03 -15.40
N SER A 271 17.60 12.58 -16.50
CA SER A 271 18.24 13.69 -17.22
C SER A 271 18.20 14.99 -16.41
N LEU A 272 17.09 15.31 -15.74
CA LEU A 272 17.01 16.44 -14.82
C LEU A 272 18.03 16.31 -13.67
N LEU A 273 18.16 15.11 -13.09
CA LEU A 273 19.15 14.83 -12.05
C LEU A 273 20.59 14.97 -12.58
N ALA A 274 20.86 14.45 -13.79
CA ALA A 274 22.16 14.60 -14.43
C ALA A 274 22.50 16.07 -14.71
N ILE A 275 21.55 16.86 -15.24
CA ILE A 275 21.74 18.30 -15.47
C ILE A 275 21.98 19.05 -14.16
N PHE A 276 21.25 18.70 -13.10
CA PHE A 276 21.43 19.30 -11.78
C PHE A 276 22.80 18.96 -11.16
N LEU A 277 23.30 17.74 -11.37
CA LEU A 277 24.61 17.28 -10.87
C LEU A 277 25.80 17.78 -11.72
N LEU A 278 25.63 17.89 -13.04
CA LEU A 278 26.66 18.34 -13.99
C LEU A 278 26.65 19.85 -14.19
N GLY A 279 25.55 20.53 -13.90
CA GLY A 279 25.40 21.99 -14.01
C GLY A 279 26.48 22.79 -13.26
N PRO A 280 26.84 22.42 -12.01
CA PRO A 280 27.95 23.02 -11.28
C PRO A 280 29.32 22.80 -11.94
N TYR A 281 29.49 21.68 -12.66
CA TYR A 281 30.74 21.31 -13.34
C TYR A 281 30.87 21.97 -14.73
N LEU A 282 29.74 22.25 -15.38
CA LEU A 282 29.67 22.84 -16.72
C LEU A 282 29.66 24.38 -16.71
N ASN A 283 29.44 25.02 -15.56
CA ASN A 283 29.46 26.47 -15.43
C ASN A 283 30.37 26.92 -14.26
N PRO A 284 31.71 26.91 -14.42
CA PRO A 284 32.67 27.19 -13.35
C PRO A 284 32.79 28.67 -12.96
N LYS A 285 31.77 29.50 -13.23
CA LYS A 285 31.76 30.92 -12.86
C LYS A 285 30.44 31.30 -12.19
N LYS A 286 30.41 31.17 -10.88
CA LYS A 286 29.85 32.16 -9.95
C LYS A 286 30.51 32.01 -8.59
#